data_AF-A0A953QM92-F1
#
_entry.id   AF-A0A953QM92-F1
#
_cell.length_a   1.000
_cell.length_b   1.000
_cell.length_c   1.000
_cell.angle_alpha   90.00
_cell.angle_beta   90.00
_cell.angle_gamma   90.00
#
_symmetry.space_group_name_H-M   'P 1'
#
loop_
_entity.id
_entity.type
_entity.pdbx_description
1 polymer ?
#
loop_
_entity_poly.entity_id
_entity_poly.type
_entity_poly.pdbx_seq_one_letter_code
_entity_poly.pdbx_strand_id
1 'polypeptide(L)'
;MSPIGLLMALTLVVPSAIIVAYGFLTRGAYGGVERPWSFENFGRLLDPLYGAIFLRSFWIAGVATFLCVGLGFPLALFIARSSRKNFYLSLVILPFWTSFLIRTYAWIFLLRDTGLINTVLLRLHV
;
A
#
# COMPACT_ATOMS: atom_id res chain seq x y z
N MET A 1 14.57 -3.55 -30.82
CA MET A 1 13.67 -3.37 -29.65
C MET A 1 12.31 -2.96 -30.19
N SER A 2 11.21 -3.59 -29.76
CA SER A 2 9.88 -3.24 -30.26
C SER A 2 9.56 -1.76 -29.94
N PRO A 3 8.83 -1.02 -30.80
CA PRO A 3 8.48 0.38 -30.56
C PRO A 3 7.84 0.62 -29.18
N ILE A 4 7.06 -0.35 -28.70
CA ILE A 4 6.41 -0.34 -27.39
C ILE A 4 7.42 -0.48 -26.25
N GLY A 5 8.43 -1.34 -26.38
CA GLY A 5 9.47 -1.52 -25.35
C GLY A 5 10.31 -0.25 -25.15
N LEU A 6 10.52 0.51 -26.23
CA LEU A 6 11.24 1.78 -26.19
C LEU A 6 10.44 2.86 -25.45
N LEU A 7 9.14 2.94 -25.72
CA LEU A 7 8.20 3.84 -25.03
C LEU A 7 8.11 3.52 -23.53
N MET A 8 7.89 2.25 -23.16
CA MET A 8 7.82 1.83 -21.76
C MET A 8 9.12 2.11 -21.00
N ALA A 9 10.26 1.79 -21.60
CA ALA A 9 11.55 2.08 -21.00
C ALA A 9 11.75 3.59 -20.80
N LEU A 10 11.45 4.41 -21.81
CA LEU A 10 11.60 5.85 -21.73
C LEU A 10 10.70 6.47 -20.66
N THR A 11 9.41 6.12 -20.64
CA THR A 11 8.45 6.64 -19.64
C THR A 11 8.76 6.19 -18.22
N LEU A 12 9.37 5.02 -18.02
CA LEU A 12 9.79 4.55 -16.70
C LEU A 12 11.12 5.20 -16.25
N VAL A 13 12.10 5.24 -17.15
CA VAL A 13 13.48 5.66 -16.84
C VAL A 13 13.58 7.16 -16.61
N VAL A 14 12.84 7.98 -17.37
CA VAL A 14 12.88 9.44 -17.21
C VAL A 14 12.51 9.91 -15.79
N PRO A 15 11.34 9.56 -15.21
CA PRO A 15 10.97 10.00 -13.87
C PRO A 15 11.85 9.38 -12.78
N SER A 16 12.27 8.13 -12.94
CA SER A 16 13.16 7.50 -11.96
C SER A 16 14.56 8.11 -11.97
N ALA A 17 15.11 8.46 -13.14
CA ALA A 17 16.36 9.22 -13.25
C ALA A 17 16.24 10.62 -12.62
N ILE A 18 15.10 11.29 -12.80
CA ILE A 18 14.81 12.57 -12.15
C ILE A 18 14.81 12.44 -10.62
N ILE A 19 14.16 11.41 -10.07
CA ILE A 19 14.14 11.14 -8.62
C ILE A 19 15.55 10.87 -8.09
N VAL A 20 16.33 10.05 -8.79
CA VAL A 20 17.71 9.75 -8.42
C VAL A 20 18.56 11.01 -8.43
N ALA A 21 18.44 11.84 -9.48
CA ALA A 21 19.13 13.12 -9.55
C ALA A 21 18.77 13.99 -8.33
N TYR A 22 17.49 14.19 -8.04
CA TYR A 22 17.05 14.96 -6.86
C TYR A 22 17.51 14.38 -5.52
N GLY A 23 17.79 13.08 -5.42
CA GLY A 23 18.37 12.46 -4.24
C GLY A 23 19.75 13.02 -3.87
N PHE A 24 20.53 13.43 -4.88
CA PHE A 24 21.87 14.01 -4.71
C PHE A 24 21.89 15.54 -4.58
N LEU A 25 20.76 16.21 -4.79
CA LEU A 25 20.66 17.67 -4.68
C LEU A 25 20.12 18.07 -3.29
N THR A 26 20.62 19.18 -2.76
CA THR A 26 20.17 19.71 -1.46
C THR A 26 18.77 20.32 -1.53
N ARG A 27 17.93 20.01 -0.54
CA ARG A 27 16.63 20.67 -0.36
C ARG A 27 16.84 22.06 0.20
N GLY A 28 16.51 23.09 -0.57
CA GLY A 28 16.44 24.47 -0.09
C GLY A 28 15.29 24.65 0.90
N ALA A 29 15.43 25.56 1.85
CA ALA A 29 14.53 25.73 2.99
C ALA A 29 13.06 26.06 2.63
N TYR A 30 12.78 26.47 1.38
CA TYR A 30 11.45 26.84 0.89
C TYR A 30 10.91 25.92 -0.23
N GLY A 31 11.41 24.69 -0.34
CA GLY A 31 10.91 23.71 -1.33
C GLY A 31 11.56 23.80 -2.71
N GLY A 32 12.61 24.61 -2.86
CA GLY A 32 13.48 24.63 -4.02
C GLY A 32 14.63 23.62 -3.93
N VAL A 33 15.36 23.44 -5.03
CA VAL A 33 16.53 22.55 -5.09
C VAL A 33 17.77 23.41 -5.33
N GLU A 34 18.63 23.48 -4.32
CA GLU A 34 19.84 24.30 -4.37
C GLU A 34 21.03 23.43 -4.78
N ARG A 35 21.96 24.01 -5.55
CA ARG A 35 23.23 23.39 -5.95
C ARG A 35 24.26 23.80 -4.90
N PRO A 36 24.58 22.92 -3.95
CA PRO A 36 25.61 21.92 -4.23
C PRO A 36 25.11 20.47 -4.19
N TRP A 37 25.90 19.56 -4.76
CA TRP A 37 25.74 18.12 -4.58
C TRP A 37 26.00 17.79 -3.10
N SER A 38 25.03 17.21 -2.38
CA SER A 38 25.28 16.75 -1.01
C SER A 38 24.76 15.33 -0.77
N PHE A 39 25.53 14.61 0.04
CA PHE A 39 25.19 13.27 0.52
C PHE A 39 24.39 13.30 1.83
N GLU A 40 23.99 14.48 2.30
CA GLU A 40 23.31 14.65 3.58
C GLU A 40 21.92 14.00 3.60
N ASN A 41 21.26 13.95 2.45
CA ASN A 41 19.98 13.22 2.29
C ASN A 41 20.13 11.72 2.61
N PHE A 42 21.29 11.12 2.34
CA PHE A 42 21.55 9.72 2.67
C PHE A 42 21.83 9.53 4.17
N GLY A 43 22.46 10.51 4.82
CA GLY A 43 22.62 10.52 6.28
C GLY A 43 21.28 10.60 7.03
N ARG A 44 20.30 11.34 6.49
CA ARG A 44 18.94 11.41 7.05
C ARG A 44 18.16 10.08 6.94
N LEU A 45 18.52 9.18 6.02
CA LEU A 45 17.94 7.84 5.98
C LEU A 45 18.34 6.99 7.20
N LEU A 46 19.47 7.32 7.83
CA LEU A 46 19.96 6.65 9.04
C LEU A 46 19.38 7.25 10.33
N ASP A 47 18.59 8.33 10.22
CA ASP A 47 17.91 8.93 11.36
C ASP A 47 16.91 7.92 11.97
N PRO A 48 16.92 7.72 13.30
CA PRO A 48 16.03 6.79 13.99
C PRO A 48 14.56 6.93 13.62
N LEU A 49 14.08 8.14 13.30
CA LEU A 49 12.69 8.36 12.91
C LEU A 49 12.35 7.69 11.57
N TYR A 50 13.20 7.83 10.56
CA TYR A 50 13.00 7.19 9.26
C TYR A 50 13.14 5.66 9.38
N GLY A 51 14.11 5.20 10.17
CA GLY A 51 14.27 3.78 10.50
C GLY A 51 13.02 3.17 11.16
N ALA A 52 12.41 3.89 12.12
CA ALA A 52 11.19 3.44 12.78
C ALA A 52 9.99 3.36 11.82
N ILE A 53 9.82 4.34 10.93
CA ILE A 53 8.76 4.32 9.91
C ILE A 53 8.96 3.16 8.93
N PHE A 54 10.21 2.92 8.51
CA PHE A 54 10.56 1.80 7.64
C PHE A 54 10.25 0.46 8.31
N LEU A 55 10.69 0.27 9.55
CA LEU A 55 10.47 -0.96 10.30
C LEU A 55 8.98 -1.19 10.57
N ARG A 56 8.21 -0.13 10.87
CA ARG A 56 6.75 -0.21 11.03
C ARG A 56 6.07 -0.64 9.73
N SER A 57 6.47 -0.09 8.60
CA SER A 57 5.92 -0.45 7.29
C SER A 57 6.25 -1.89 6.93
N PHE A 58 7.49 -2.32 7.20
CA PHE A 58 7.92 -3.71 7.01
C PHE A 58 7.16 -4.67 7.91
N TRP A 59 6.95 -4.32 9.18
CA TRP A 59 6.15 -5.10 10.12
C TRP A 59 4.71 -5.26 9.65
N ILE A 60 4.05 -4.16 9.24
CA ILE A 60 2.68 -4.19 8.71
C ILE A 60 2.61 -5.07 7.47
N ALA A 61 3.55 -4.93 6.54
CA ALA A 61 3.60 -5.75 5.33
C ALA A 61 3.80 -7.23 5.66
N GLY A 62 4.74 -7.55 6.56
CA GLY A 62 5.01 -8.91 7.00
C GLY A 62 3.78 -9.57 7.64
N VAL A 63 3.17 -8.90 8.63
CA VAL A 63 1.94 -9.38 9.28
C VAL A 63 0.82 -9.57 8.26
N ALA A 64 0.62 -8.60 7.36
CA ALA A 64 -0.39 -8.71 6.31
C ALA A 64 -0.14 -9.91 5.38
N THR A 65 1.10 -10.15 4.94
CA THR A 65 1.45 -11.31 4.11
C THR A 65 1.19 -12.63 4.85
N PHE A 66 1.61 -12.75 6.10
CA PHE A 66 1.36 -13.97 6.88
C PHE A 66 -0.12 -14.24 7.10
N LEU A 67 -0.91 -13.21 7.43
CA LEU A 67 -2.37 -13.34 7.56
C LEU A 67 -3.03 -13.69 6.23
N CYS A 68 -2.62 -13.07 5.11
CA CYS A 68 -3.13 -13.37 3.79
C CYS A 68 -2.84 -14.81 3.37
N VAL A 69 -1.63 -15.33 3.64
CA VAL A 69 -1.30 -16.72 3.35
C VAL A 69 -2.06 -17.66 4.29
N GLY A 70 -2.09 -17.35 5.59
CA GLY A 70 -2.75 -18.17 6.60
C GLY A 70 -4.27 -18.29 6.41
N LEU A 71 -4.94 -17.23 5.96
CA LEU A 71 -6.38 -17.23 5.70
C LEU A 71 -6.71 -17.58 4.23
N GLY A 72 -5.89 -17.12 3.29
CA GLY A 72 -6.10 -17.31 1.87
C GLY A 72 -5.87 -18.74 1.41
N PHE A 73 -4.86 -19.44 1.96
CA PHE A 73 -4.58 -20.83 1.62
C PHE A 73 -5.71 -21.80 1.99
N PRO A 74 -6.24 -21.82 3.25
CA PRO A 74 -7.36 -22.69 3.57
C PRO A 74 -8.62 -22.33 2.79
N LEU A 75 -8.87 -21.04 2.54
CA LEU A 75 -9.98 -20.61 1.69
C LEU A 75 -9.85 -21.14 0.26
N ALA A 76 -8.67 -21.04 -0.34
CA ALA A 76 -8.40 -21.56 -1.69
C ALA A 76 -8.59 -23.07 -1.76
N LEU A 77 -8.13 -23.82 -0.75
CA LEU A 77 -8.35 -25.27 -0.66
C LEU A 77 -9.84 -25.62 -0.52
N PHE A 78 -10.59 -24.87 0.28
CA PHE A 78 -12.04 -25.05 0.41
C PHE A 78 -12.76 -24.84 -0.93
N ILE A 79 -12.40 -23.76 -1.65
CA ILE A 79 -12.96 -23.47 -2.97
C ILE A 79 -12.59 -24.57 -3.96
N ALA A 80 -11.34 -25.02 -3.96
CA ALA A 80 -10.85 -26.05 -4.87
C ALA A 80 -11.57 -27.41 -4.70
N ARG A 81 -12.05 -27.73 -3.49
CA ARG A 81 -12.77 -28.98 -3.18
C ARG A 81 -14.29 -28.85 -3.26
N SER A 82 -14.84 -27.64 -3.42
CA SER A 82 -16.28 -27.41 -3.47
C SER A 82 -16.88 -27.76 -4.84
N SER A 83 -18.16 -28.13 -4.87
CA SER A 83 -18.93 -28.32 -6.11
C SER A 83 -19.34 -27.00 -6.78
N ARG A 84 -19.39 -25.90 -6.00
CA ARG A 84 -19.81 -24.56 -6.46
C ARG A 84 -18.64 -23.57 -6.63
N LYS A 85 -17.51 -24.03 -7.18
CA LYS A 85 -16.26 -23.25 -7.30
C LYS A 85 -16.47 -21.87 -7.92
N ASN A 86 -17.21 -21.82 -9.04
CA ASN A 86 -17.46 -20.57 -9.78
C ASN A 86 -18.19 -19.52 -8.95
N PHE A 87 -19.10 -19.94 -8.06
CA PHE A 87 -19.83 -19.02 -7.18
C PHE A 87 -18.94 -18.44 -6.08
N TYR A 88 -18.10 -19.27 -5.45
CA TYR A 88 -17.17 -18.77 -4.44
C TYR A 88 -16.08 -17.89 -5.05
N LEU A 89 -15.58 -18.23 -6.24
CA LEU A 89 -14.61 -17.40 -6.96
C LEU A 89 -15.20 -16.04 -7.34
N SER A 90 -16.44 -15.97 -7.83
CA SER A 90 -17.06 -14.69 -8.13
C SER A 90 -17.18 -13.82 -6.88
N LEU A 91 -17.59 -14.38 -5.75
CA LEU A 91 -17.71 -13.65 -4.48
C LEU A 91 -16.37 -13.06 -3.98
N VAL A 92 -15.26 -13.78 -4.18
CA VAL A 92 -13.91 -13.31 -3.83
C VAL A 92 -13.42 -12.22 -4.79
N ILE A 93 -13.83 -12.27 -6.06
CA ILE A 93 -13.44 -11.28 -7.07
C ILE A 93 -14.28 -9.99 -6.95
N LEU A 94 -15.52 -10.05 -6.48
CA LEU A 94 -16.38 -8.86 -6.28
C LEU A 94 -15.68 -7.70 -5.57
N PRO A 95 -15.02 -7.88 -4.40
CA PRO A 95 -14.34 -6.77 -3.75
C PRO A 95 -13.19 -6.21 -4.60
N PHE A 96 -12.53 -7.01 -5.43
CA PHE A 96 -11.46 -6.53 -6.32
C PHE A 96 -11.96 -5.50 -7.34
N TRP A 97 -13.22 -5.61 -7.77
CA TRP A 97 -13.83 -4.66 -8.71
C TRP A 97 -14.23 -3.33 -8.06
N THR A 98 -14.22 -3.25 -6.72
CA THR A 98 -14.50 -2.01 -6.00
C THR A 98 -13.25 -1.14 -5.89
N SER A 99 -13.40 0.18 -6.14
CA SER A 99 -12.30 1.13 -5.97
C SER A 99 -11.76 1.11 -4.55
N PHE A 100 -10.44 1.11 -4.41
CA PHE A 100 -9.75 1.14 -3.11
C PHE A 100 -10.20 2.31 -2.23
N LEU A 101 -10.52 3.46 -2.84
CA LEU A 101 -11.04 4.63 -2.13
C LEU A 101 -12.39 4.34 -1.47
N ILE A 102 -13.31 3.71 -2.19
CA ILE A 102 -14.63 3.35 -1.67
C ILE A 102 -14.49 2.42 -0.46
N ARG A 103 -13.60 1.41 -0.57
CA ARG A 103 -13.34 0.48 0.53
C ARG A 103 -12.77 1.19 1.75
N THR A 104 -11.82 2.10 1.55
CA THR A 104 -11.23 2.90 2.63
C THR A 104 -12.27 3.78 3.31
N TYR A 105 -13.11 4.49 2.54
CA TYR A 105 -14.17 5.32 3.11
C TYR A 105 -15.27 4.52 3.79
N ALA A 106 -15.63 3.35 3.27
CA ALA A 106 -16.60 2.46 3.89
C ALA A 106 -16.13 2.04 5.30
N TRP A 107 -14.86 1.65 5.46
CA TRP A 107 -14.29 1.34 6.78
C TRP A 107 -14.31 2.56 7.70
N ILE A 108 -13.88 3.74 7.23
CA ILE A 108 -13.90 4.97 8.02
C ILE A 108 -15.33 5.30 8.50
N PHE A 109 -16.32 5.18 7.61
CA PHE A 109 -17.72 5.45 7.94
C PHE A 109 -18.27 4.45 8.96
N LEU A 110 -17.93 3.18 8.79
CA LEU A 110 -18.47 2.08 9.58
C LEU A 110 -17.85 2.03 11.00
N LEU A 111 -16.58 2.46 11.15
CA LEU A 111 -15.86 2.58 12.42
C LEU A 111 -15.97 3.97 13.08
N ARG A 112 -16.60 4.96 12.44
CA ARG A 112 -16.80 6.29 13.04
C ARG A 112 -17.60 6.19 14.33
N ASP A 113 -17.49 7.19 15.20
CA ASP A 113 -18.26 7.29 16.45
C ASP A 113 -19.78 7.20 16.24
N THR A 114 -20.32 7.68 15.13
CA THR A 114 -21.75 7.51 14.77
C THR A 114 -22.00 6.32 13.83
N GLY A 115 -20.98 5.47 13.63
CA GLY A 115 -21.00 4.36 12.70
C GLY A 115 -21.83 3.18 13.21
N LEU A 116 -22.14 2.27 12.29
CA LEU A 116 -22.89 1.06 12.58
C LEU A 116 -22.22 0.20 13.66
N ILE A 117 -20.88 0.06 13.64
CA ILE A 117 -20.17 -0.72 14.65
C ILE A 117 -20.33 -0.10 16.04
N ASN A 118 -20.08 1.21 16.17
CA ASN A 118 -20.17 1.86 17.48
C ASN A 118 -21.60 1.83 18.03
N THR A 119 -22.60 2.03 17.16
CA THR A 119 -24.01 1.95 17.56
C THR A 119 -24.38 0.54 18.04
N VAL A 120 -23.85 -0.51 17.41
CA VAL A 120 -24.08 -1.91 17.83
C VAL A 120 -23.35 -2.21 19.14
N LEU A 121 -22.10 -1.76 19.32
CA LEU A 121 -21.34 -1.91 20.56
C LEU A 121 -22.05 -1.23 21.75
N LEU A 122 -22.49 0.01 21.58
CA LEU A 122 -23.25 0.75 22.60
C LEU A 122 -24.58 0.07 22.95
N ARG A 123 -25.26 -0.52 21.96
CA ARG A 123 -26.47 -1.34 22.21
C ARG A 123 -26.18 -2.62 22.97
N LEU A 124 -24.99 -3.20 22.78
CA LEU A 124 -24.53 -4.38 23.51
C LEU A 124 -24.01 -4.02 24.93
N HIS A 125 -24.09 -2.75 25.36
CA HIS A 125 -23.63 -2.28 26.67
C HIS A 125 -22.15 -2.61 26.94
N VAL A 126 -21.32 -2.67 25.88
CA VAL A 126 -19.86 -2.68 25.95
C VAL A 126 -19.36 -1.26 25.78
#